data_AF-A0A972S290-F1
#
_entry.id   AF-A0A972S290-F1
#
_cell.length_a   1.000
_cell.length_b   1.000
_cell.length_c   1.000
_cell.angle_alpha   90.00
_cell.angle_beta   90.00
_cell.angle_gamma   90.00
#
_symmetry.space_group_name_H-M   'P 1'
#
loop_
_entity.id
_entity.type
_entity.pdbx_description
1 polymer ?
#
loop_
_entity_poly.entity_id
_entity_poly.type
_entity_poly.pdbx_seq_one_letter_code
_entity_poly.pdbx_strand_id
1 'polypeptide(L)'
;MLLAWNAVAYEKREFLRDEKGAYIPRNEVLEAIQSALVFYLIKKDKALENSIKRLILSIDTKPKLKTLAKDIKAKVFEKYPIKNIEIAEKIYLPQEGIQKVAIERFDYKAQDFVERFEAEVFKGVIEDFTIASDNIQRIKTALLSYARGLAEQEHKELAGTILEPYIVDIQNKIANEWENTLRIGAWTTTPYKGDLLFFWRIKEVREKLLKEFHLDIRPKDTLFVPKFKEFLGWCEWR
;
A
#
# COMPACT_ATOMS: atom_id res chain seq x y z
N MET A 1 -9.92 12.29 -4.15
CA MET A 1 -8.70 13.13 -3.92
C MET A 1 -7.49 12.23 -3.70
N LEU A 2 -6.36 12.55 -4.31
CA LEU A 2 -5.14 11.76 -4.27
C LEU A 2 -4.02 12.54 -3.57
N LEU A 3 -3.44 11.94 -2.52
CA LEU A 3 -2.15 12.34 -1.98
C LEU A 3 -1.09 11.30 -2.42
N ALA A 4 -0.48 11.53 -3.58
CA ALA A 4 0.43 10.57 -4.19
C ALA A 4 1.89 10.90 -3.95
N TRP A 5 2.67 9.82 -3.84
CA TRP A 5 4.10 9.83 -4.07
C TRP A 5 4.54 8.44 -4.52
N ASN A 6 5.01 8.27 -5.75
CA ASN A 6 5.32 6.93 -6.32
C ASN A 6 6.69 6.38 -5.83
N ALA A 7 6.99 5.09 -6.03
CA ALA A 7 8.22 4.48 -5.51
C ALA A 7 9.49 5.06 -6.15
N VAL A 8 9.43 5.42 -7.43
CA VAL A 8 10.56 6.08 -8.11
C VAL A 8 10.76 7.50 -7.56
N ALA A 9 9.68 8.18 -7.19
CA ALA A 9 9.69 9.47 -6.56
C ALA A 9 10.18 9.41 -5.11
N TYR A 10 10.08 8.26 -4.43
CA TYR A 10 10.76 8.05 -3.16
C TYR A 10 12.29 8.03 -3.33
N GLU A 11 12.79 7.28 -4.30
CA GLU A 11 14.24 7.18 -4.56
C GLU A 11 14.83 8.49 -5.12
N LYS A 12 14.11 9.13 -6.05
CA LYS A 12 14.57 10.35 -6.73
C LYS A 12 14.11 11.64 -6.07
N ARG A 13 13.19 11.57 -5.09
CA ARG A 13 12.51 12.71 -4.45
C ARG A 13 11.67 13.58 -5.39
N GLU A 14 11.41 13.11 -6.61
CA GLU A 14 10.71 13.82 -7.68
C GLU A 14 9.88 12.85 -8.53
N PHE A 15 8.76 13.31 -9.10
CA PHE A 15 7.95 12.48 -9.99
C PHE A 15 8.69 12.12 -11.30
N LEU A 16 8.30 11.00 -11.89
CA LEU A 16 8.67 10.70 -13.28
C LEU A 16 8.08 11.77 -14.19
N ARG A 17 8.88 12.25 -15.15
CA ARG A 17 8.47 13.29 -16.10
C ARG A 17 8.81 12.89 -17.54
N ASP A 18 7.98 13.31 -18.48
CA ASP A 18 8.26 13.33 -19.92
C ASP A 18 7.75 14.64 -20.55
N GLU A 19 7.68 14.71 -21.87
CA GLU A 19 7.23 15.90 -22.62
C GLU A 19 5.82 16.39 -22.24
N LYS A 20 4.95 15.50 -21.74
CA LYS A 20 3.58 15.83 -21.30
C LYS A 20 3.52 16.23 -19.83
N GLY A 21 4.60 16.04 -19.07
CA GLY A 21 4.72 16.45 -17.68
C GLY A 21 4.95 15.30 -16.71
N ALA A 22 4.66 15.54 -15.42
CA ALA A 22 4.82 14.54 -14.37
C ALA A 22 3.72 13.48 -14.42
N TYR A 23 4.06 12.24 -14.07
CA TYR A 23 3.10 11.14 -14.11
C TYR A 23 3.36 10.06 -13.06
N ILE A 24 2.30 9.28 -12.79
CA ILE A 24 2.35 8.01 -12.07
C ILE A 24 2.33 6.87 -13.11
N PRO A 25 3.28 5.92 -13.07
CA PRO A 25 3.29 4.80 -13.99
C PRO A 25 2.20 3.78 -13.63
N ARG A 26 1.62 3.12 -14.64
CA ARG A 26 0.60 2.07 -14.49
C ARG A 26 0.91 1.04 -13.41
N ASN A 27 2.18 0.63 -13.32
CA ASN A 27 2.61 -0.42 -12.41
C ASN A 27 2.32 -0.08 -10.93
N GLU A 28 2.35 1.19 -10.53
CA GLU A 28 2.06 1.59 -9.14
C GLU A 28 0.60 1.33 -8.77
N VAL A 29 -0.31 1.60 -9.70
CA VAL A 29 -1.75 1.32 -9.52
C VAL A 29 -2.00 -0.18 -9.57
N LEU A 30 -1.37 -0.88 -10.53
CA LEU A 30 -1.51 -2.32 -10.67
C LEU A 30 -1.00 -3.06 -9.43
N GLU A 31 0.12 -2.65 -8.85
CA GLU A 31 0.65 -3.21 -7.60
C GLU A 31 -0.33 -3.01 -6.43
N ALA A 32 -0.95 -1.84 -6.31
CA ALA A 32 -1.94 -1.58 -5.27
C ALA A 32 -3.18 -2.50 -5.42
N ILE A 33 -3.70 -2.64 -6.64
CA ILE A 33 -4.82 -3.54 -6.95
C ILE A 33 -4.44 -4.99 -6.65
N GLN A 34 -3.27 -5.44 -7.07
CA GLN A 34 -2.79 -6.81 -6.83
C GLN A 34 -2.68 -7.11 -5.34
N SER A 35 -2.13 -6.18 -4.56
CA SER A 35 -1.98 -6.34 -3.11
C SER A 35 -3.34 -6.45 -2.41
N ALA A 36 -4.30 -5.62 -2.84
CA ALA A 36 -5.66 -5.69 -2.33
C ALA A 36 -6.38 -6.99 -2.70
N LEU A 37 -6.23 -7.46 -3.94
CA LEU A 37 -6.77 -8.74 -4.40
C LEU A 37 -6.18 -9.91 -3.63
N VAL A 38 -4.86 -9.93 -3.42
CA VAL A 38 -4.19 -10.97 -2.61
C VAL A 38 -4.78 -11.01 -1.20
N PHE A 39 -4.83 -9.86 -0.52
CA PHE A 39 -5.42 -9.78 0.82
C PHE A 39 -6.87 -10.29 0.86
N TYR A 40 -7.69 -9.85 -0.08
CA TYR A 40 -9.10 -10.20 -0.16
C TYR A 40 -9.33 -11.68 -0.47
N LEU A 41 -8.64 -12.24 -1.47
CA LEU A 41 -8.82 -13.60 -1.92
C LEU A 41 -8.35 -14.62 -0.89
N ILE A 42 -7.20 -14.37 -0.25
CA ILE A 42 -6.72 -15.22 0.84
C ILE A 42 -7.70 -15.20 2.02
N LYS A 43 -8.29 -14.03 2.33
CA LYS A 43 -9.32 -13.91 3.38
C LYS A 43 -10.61 -14.65 3.06
N LYS A 44 -10.98 -14.78 1.79
CA LYS A 44 -12.23 -15.41 1.36
C LYS A 44 -12.13 -16.92 1.14
N ASP A 45 -10.95 -17.42 0.78
CA ASP A 45 -10.74 -18.83 0.46
C ASP A 45 -9.83 -19.52 1.48
N LYS A 46 -10.44 -20.31 2.36
CA LYS A 46 -9.72 -21.02 3.42
C LYS A 46 -8.74 -22.08 2.89
N ALA A 47 -9.02 -22.70 1.75
CA ALA A 47 -8.11 -23.66 1.14
C ALA A 47 -6.86 -22.96 0.59
N LEU A 48 -7.04 -21.79 -0.05
CA LEU A 48 -5.93 -20.94 -0.48
C LEU A 48 -5.12 -20.42 0.72
N GLU A 49 -5.80 -19.94 1.77
CA GLU A 49 -5.18 -19.52 3.03
C GLU A 49 -4.28 -20.62 3.60
N ASN A 50 -4.81 -21.83 3.76
CA ASN A 50 -4.06 -22.97 4.30
C ASN A 50 -2.91 -23.38 3.38
N SER A 51 -3.07 -23.26 2.06
CA SER A 51 -2.04 -23.57 1.07
C SER A 51 -0.87 -22.59 1.14
N ILE A 52 -1.14 -21.29 1.29
CA ILE A 52 -0.09 -20.26 1.42
C ILE A 52 0.53 -20.29 2.82
N LYS A 53 -0.28 -20.49 3.87
CA LYS A 53 0.25 -20.70 5.22
C LYS A 53 1.25 -21.86 5.24
N ARG A 54 0.90 -23.02 4.67
CA ARG A 54 1.82 -24.16 4.54
C ARG A 54 3.09 -23.81 3.76
N LEU A 55 2.96 -23.08 2.65
CA LEU A 55 4.12 -22.61 1.88
C LEU A 55 5.09 -21.80 2.74
N ILE A 56 4.58 -20.87 3.56
CA ILE A 56 5.44 -20.05 4.44
C ILE A 56 6.02 -20.91 5.58
N LEU A 57 5.22 -21.82 6.13
CA LEU A 57 5.62 -22.68 7.25
C LEU A 57 6.64 -23.75 6.85
N SER A 58 6.68 -24.16 5.59
CA SER A 58 7.64 -25.13 5.07
C SER A 58 9.00 -24.52 4.69
N ILE A 59 9.16 -23.19 4.77
CA ILE A 59 10.43 -22.54 4.48
C ILE A 59 11.48 -23.00 5.50
N ASP A 60 12.59 -23.51 4.99
CA ASP A 60 13.74 -24.05 5.75
C ASP A 60 14.95 -23.10 5.76
N THR A 61 14.96 -22.12 4.85
CA THR A 61 16.05 -21.16 4.66
C THR A 61 15.50 -19.74 4.69
N LYS A 62 16.32 -18.79 5.19
CA LYS A 62 15.90 -17.39 5.35
C LYS A 62 15.39 -16.80 4.03
N PRO A 63 14.09 -16.50 3.89
CA PRO A 63 13.55 -16.03 2.62
C PRO A 63 13.87 -14.55 2.41
N LYS A 64 14.06 -14.16 1.15
CA LYS A 64 13.97 -12.74 0.77
C LYS A 64 12.50 -12.35 0.74
N LEU A 65 12.08 -11.42 1.61
CA LEU A 65 10.66 -11.05 1.75
C LEU A 65 10.01 -10.56 0.45
N LYS A 66 10.75 -9.84 -0.40
CA LYS A 66 10.29 -9.42 -1.73
C LYS A 66 9.99 -10.63 -2.64
N THR A 67 10.83 -11.67 -2.59
CA THR A 67 10.60 -12.92 -3.31
C THR A 67 9.39 -13.66 -2.76
N LEU A 68 9.28 -13.77 -1.43
CA LEU A 68 8.14 -14.41 -0.79
C LEU A 68 6.80 -13.74 -1.17
N ALA A 69 6.76 -12.40 -1.15
CA ALA A 69 5.58 -11.64 -1.58
C ALA A 69 5.22 -11.93 -3.05
N LYS A 70 6.22 -12.02 -3.93
CA LYS A 70 6.04 -12.37 -5.34
C LYS A 70 5.49 -13.79 -5.51
N ASP A 71 6.02 -14.76 -4.78
CA ASP A 71 5.59 -16.17 -4.86
C ASP A 71 4.15 -16.34 -4.37
N ILE A 72 3.79 -15.62 -3.31
CA ILE A 72 2.41 -15.56 -2.80
C ILE A 72 1.47 -14.97 -3.86
N LYS A 73 1.82 -13.81 -4.44
CA LYS A 73 1.06 -13.19 -5.54
C LYS A 73 0.88 -14.17 -6.70
N ALA A 74 1.95 -14.83 -7.14
CA ALA A 74 1.91 -15.80 -8.23
C ALA A 74 0.94 -16.95 -7.92
N LYS A 75 1.02 -17.55 -6.73
CA LYS A 75 0.13 -18.64 -6.30
C LYS A 75 -1.34 -18.23 -6.19
N VAL A 76 -1.61 -17.01 -5.72
CA VAL A 76 -2.98 -16.47 -5.70
C VAL A 76 -3.51 -16.30 -7.12
N PHE A 77 -2.72 -15.71 -8.02
CA PHE A 77 -3.16 -15.40 -9.39
C PHE A 77 -3.11 -16.60 -10.35
N GLU A 78 -2.40 -17.68 -10.00
CA GLU A 78 -2.55 -18.96 -10.67
C GLU A 78 -3.98 -19.51 -10.49
N LYS A 79 -4.50 -19.45 -9.26
CA LYS A 79 -5.86 -19.89 -8.94
C LYS A 79 -6.93 -18.87 -9.35
N TYR A 80 -6.62 -17.58 -9.21
CA TYR A 80 -7.53 -16.47 -9.51
C TYR A 80 -6.87 -15.48 -10.48
N PRO A 81 -6.77 -15.80 -11.78
CA PRO A 81 -6.10 -14.94 -12.74
C PRO A 81 -6.70 -13.54 -12.80
N ILE A 82 -5.82 -12.53 -12.84
CA ILE A 82 -6.22 -11.17 -13.19
C ILE A 82 -6.29 -11.09 -14.71
N LYS A 83 -7.50 -10.85 -15.25
CA LYS A 83 -7.71 -10.60 -16.67
C LYS A 83 -8.42 -9.27 -16.86
N ASN A 84 -8.11 -8.59 -17.97
CA ASN A 84 -8.82 -7.41 -18.45
C ASN A 84 -8.85 -6.27 -17.41
N ILE A 85 -7.67 -5.84 -16.94
CA ILE A 85 -7.55 -4.56 -16.20
C ILE A 85 -6.90 -3.54 -17.12
N GLU A 86 -7.70 -2.56 -17.50
CA GLU A 86 -7.32 -1.42 -18.34
C GLU A 86 -7.02 -0.23 -17.44
N ILE A 87 -5.77 0.23 -17.49
CA ILE A 87 -5.24 1.40 -16.79
C ILE A 87 -4.27 2.06 -17.77
N ALA A 88 -4.31 3.39 -17.89
CA ALA A 88 -3.37 4.13 -18.71
C ALA A 88 -1.91 3.85 -18.30
N GLU A 89 -1.02 3.67 -19.27
CA GLU A 89 0.43 3.44 -19.01
C GLU A 89 1.06 4.55 -18.16
N LYS A 90 0.61 5.79 -18.38
CA LYS A 90 1.02 6.98 -17.62
C LYS A 90 -0.23 7.76 -17.22
N ILE A 91 -0.35 8.04 -15.92
CA ILE A 91 -1.41 8.87 -15.35
C ILE A 91 -0.78 10.23 -15.04
N TYR A 92 -1.06 11.23 -15.88
CA TYR A 92 -0.45 12.55 -15.76
C TYR A 92 -1.01 13.33 -14.57
N LEU A 93 -0.13 14.07 -13.92
CA LEU A 93 -0.42 14.88 -12.73
C LEU A 93 -0.55 16.35 -13.14
N PRO A 94 -1.68 17.00 -12.80
CA PRO A 94 -1.82 18.44 -12.93
C PRO A 94 -0.72 19.18 -12.15
N GLN A 95 -0.04 20.15 -12.77
CA GLN A 95 1.12 20.83 -12.16
C GLN A 95 0.74 21.59 -10.89
N GLU A 96 -0.46 22.15 -10.83
CA GLU A 96 -0.99 22.88 -9.69
C GLU A 96 -1.08 22.04 -8.41
N GLY A 97 -1.20 20.72 -8.55
CA GLY A 97 -1.24 19.79 -7.43
C GLY A 97 0.14 19.33 -6.96
N ILE A 98 1.20 19.58 -7.74
CA ILE A 98 2.57 19.12 -7.42
C ILE A 98 3.29 20.18 -6.60
N GLN A 99 3.80 19.78 -5.44
CA GLN A 99 4.50 20.69 -4.54
C GLN A 99 5.71 19.99 -3.91
N LYS A 100 6.82 20.72 -3.77
CA LYS A 100 7.95 20.27 -2.95
C LYS A 100 7.66 20.58 -1.49
N VAL A 101 7.62 19.54 -0.67
CA VAL A 101 7.22 19.63 0.75
C VAL A 101 8.12 18.75 1.62
N ALA A 102 8.19 19.08 2.90
CA ALA A 102 8.82 18.20 3.89
C ALA A 102 7.95 16.96 4.13
N ILE A 103 8.62 15.82 4.20
CA ILE A 103 8.07 14.51 4.52
C ILE A 103 8.83 13.99 5.73
N GLU A 104 8.10 13.47 6.70
CA GLU A 104 8.64 12.95 7.95
C GLU A 104 8.37 11.45 8.04
N ARG A 105 9.40 10.69 8.40
CA ARG A 105 9.32 9.24 8.62
C ARG A 105 9.11 8.98 10.10
N PHE A 106 7.97 8.40 10.43
CA PHE A 106 7.64 7.99 11.80
C PHE A 106 7.95 6.50 11.98
N ASP A 107 8.87 6.17 12.90
CA ASP A 107 9.24 4.80 13.20
C ASP A 107 8.32 4.22 14.29
N TYR A 108 7.66 3.10 13.99
CA TYR A 108 6.69 2.49 14.91
C TYR A 108 7.33 1.89 16.17
N LYS A 109 8.61 1.51 16.13
CA LYS A 109 9.30 0.95 17.29
C LYS A 109 9.81 2.07 18.21
N ALA A 110 10.39 3.12 17.63
CA ALA A 110 10.87 4.28 18.36
C ALA A 110 9.72 5.18 18.85
N GLN A 111 8.56 5.11 18.19
CA GLN A 111 7.41 5.99 18.42
C GLN A 111 7.78 7.47 18.26
N ASP A 112 8.65 7.76 17.28
CA ASP A 112 9.19 9.09 17.03
C ASP A 112 9.52 9.29 15.54
N PHE A 113 9.69 10.56 15.15
CA PHE A 113 10.17 10.92 13.82
C PHE A 113 11.69 10.73 13.75
N VAL A 114 12.12 9.81 12.89
CA VAL A 114 13.54 9.44 12.76
C VAL A 114 14.24 10.09 11.58
N GLU A 115 13.47 10.67 10.65
CA GLU A 115 14.01 11.29 9.44
C GLU A 115 13.05 12.33 8.89
N ARG A 116 13.61 13.41 8.33
CA ARG A 116 12.90 14.44 7.59
C ARG A 116 13.65 14.76 6.31
N PHE A 117 12.95 14.82 5.20
CA PHE A 117 13.52 15.18 3.90
C PHE A 117 12.47 15.88 3.03
N GLU A 118 12.92 16.56 1.97
CA GLU A 118 12.02 17.21 1.01
C GLU A 118 11.84 16.35 -0.23
N ALA A 119 10.61 16.28 -0.73
CA ALA A 119 10.31 15.65 -2.02
C ALA A 119 9.06 16.28 -2.67
N GLU A 120 8.86 15.99 -3.96
CA GLU A 120 7.61 16.29 -4.64
C GLU A 120 6.48 15.39 -4.17
N VAL A 121 5.36 16.00 -3.79
CA VAL A 121 4.10 15.34 -3.46
C VAL A 121 3.01 15.94 -4.34
N PHE A 122 2.11 15.09 -4.81
CA PHE A 122 0.90 15.54 -5.49
C PHE A 122 -0.28 15.46 -4.55
N LYS A 123 -0.99 16.58 -4.35
CA LYS A 123 -2.29 16.63 -3.70
C LYS A 123 -3.32 17.25 -4.63
N GLY A 124 -4.28 16.45 -5.09
CA GLY A 124 -5.30 16.95 -6.01
C GLY A 124 -6.25 15.89 -6.54
N VAL A 125 -7.04 16.26 -7.55
CA VAL A 125 -7.89 15.34 -8.31
C VAL A 125 -7.23 15.07 -9.66
N ILE A 126 -7.29 13.82 -10.12
CA ILE A 126 -6.89 13.45 -11.48
C ILE A 126 -8.15 13.00 -12.20
N GLU A 127 -8.73 13.88 -13.01
CA GLU A 127 -10.01 13.64 -13.68
C GLU A 127 -9.95 12.43 -14.64
N ASP A 128 -8.83 12.26 -15.35
CA ASP A 128 -8.68 11.18 -16.34
C ASP A 128 -8.19 9.85 -15.75
N PHE A 129 -8.12 9.72 -14.41
CA PHE A 129 -7.69 8.48 -13.79
C PHE A 129 -8.83 7.45 -13.79
N THR A 130 -8.76 6.50 -14.72
CA THR A 130 -9.77 5.44 -14.87
C THR A 130 -9.17 4.05 -14.70
N ILE A 131 -9.97 3.15 -14.12
CA ILE A 131 -9.67 1.72 -14.01
C ILE A 131 -10.87 0.96 -14.57
N ALA A 132 -10.71 0.33 -15.72
CA ALA A 132 -11.75 -0.50 -16.34
C ALA A 132 -11.42 -1.99 -16.19
N SER A 133 -12.44 -2.79 -15.88
CA SER A 133 -12.32 -4.25 -15.82
C SER A 133 -13.68 -4.95 -15.80
N ASP A 134 -13.76 -6.12 -16.42
CA ASP A 134 -14.93 -7.01 -16.32
C ASP A 134 -15.24 -7.44 -14.88
N ASN A 135 -14.25 -7.33 -13.98
CA ASN A 135 -14.37 -7.70 -12.56
C ASN A 135 -14.30 -6.48 -11.64
N ILE A 136 -14.68 -5.28 -12.11
CA ILE A 136 -14.48 -4.03 -11.36
C ILE A 136 -15.09 -4.06 -9.95
N GLN A 137 -16.27 -4.67 -9.77
CA GLN A 137 -16.90 -4.75 -8.44
C GLN A 137 -16.08 -5.58 -7.44
N ARG A 138 -15.42 -6.64 -7.92
CA ARG A 138 -14.51 -7.44 -7.10
C ARG A 138 -13.27 -6.63 -6.72
N ILE A 139 -12.73 -5.85 -7.66
CA ILE A 139 -11.59 -4.95 -7.41
C ILE A 139 -11.96 -3.91 -6.35
N LYS A 140 -13.09 -3.21 -6.51
CA LYS A 140 -13.61 -2.23 -5.54
C LYS A 140 -13.78 -2.85 -4.14
N THR A 141 -14.36 -4.04 -4.07
CA THR A 141 -14.52 -4.77 -2.79
C THR A 141 -13.19 -5.14 -2.16
N ALA A 142 -12.24 -5.62 -2.96
CA ALA A 142 -10.90 -5.99 -2.49
C ALA A 142 -10.12 -4.77 -1.99
N LEU A 143 -10.16 -3.67 -2.73
CA LEU A 143 -9.58 -2.37 -2.37
C LEU A 143 -10.12 -1.87 -1.04
N LEU A 144 -11.45 -1.81 -0.86
CA LEU A 144 -12.05 -1.39 0.40
C LEU A 144 -11.68 -2.32 1.56
N SER A 145 -11.71 -3.64 1.35
CA SER A 145 -11.33 -4.61 2.38
C SER A 145 -9.86 -4.44 2.79
N TYR A 146 -8.97 -4.22 1.84
CA TYR A 146 -7.55 -3.98 2.07
C TYR A 146 -7.31 -2.65 2.79
N ALA A 147 -7.93 -1.56 2.32
CA ALA A 147 -7.82 -0.23 2.91
C ALA A 147 -8.22 -0.23 4.39
N ARG A 148 -9.37 -0.82 4.73
CA ARG A 148 -9.82 -0.98 6.12
C ARG A 148 -8.83 -1.80 6.95
N GLY A 149 -8.38 -2.92 6.39
CA GLY A 149 -7.41 -3.79 7.06
C GLY A 149 -6.09 -3.07 7.34
N LEU A 150 -5.59 -2.28 6.39
CA LEU A 150 -4.33 -1.55 6.52
C LEU A 150 -4.47 -0.38 7.51
N ALA A 151 -5.51 0.44 7.38
CA ALA A 151 -5.74 1.57 8.29
C ALA A 151 -5.97 1.12 9.74
N GLU A 152 -6.61 -0.04 9.97
CA GLU A 152 -6.73 -0.62 11.31
C GLU A 152 -5.38 -1.07 11.88
N GLN A 153 -4.48 -1.60 11.05
CA GLN A 153 -3.13 -1.98 11.52
C GLN A 153 -2.29 -0.76 11.82
N GLU A 154 -2.31 0.27 10.97
CA GLU A 154 -1.59 1.51 11.26
C GLU A 154 -2.11 2.21 12.50
N HIS A 155 -3.43 2.24 12.72
CA HIS A 155 -3.99 2.81 13.94
C HIS A 155 -3.47 2.11 15.19
N LYS A 156 -3.33 0.77 15.17
CA LYS A 156 -2.73 0.03 16.30
C LYS A 156 -1.28 0.43 16.58
N GLU A 157 -0.50 0.70 15.54
CA GLU A 157 0.90 1.11 15.68
C GLU A 157 1.06 2.60 16.05
N LEU A 158 0.03 3.43 15.79
CA LEU A 158 0.01 4.88 16.03
C LEU A 158 -0.80 5.29 17.27
N ALA A 159 -1.46 4.36 17.95
CA ALA A 159 -2.29 4.65 19.12
C ALA A 159 -1.48 5.34 20.23
N GLY A 160 -1.99 6.45 20.77
CA GLY A 160 -1.31 7.26 21.78
C GLY A 160 -0.24 8.21 21.24
N THR A 161 0.00 8.23 19.93
CA THR A 161 0.95 9.16 19.30
C THR A 161 0.27 10.45 18.84
N ILE A 162 1.07 11.48 18.54
CA ILE A 162 0.59 12.71 17.91
C ILE A 162 -0.02 12.50 16.51
N LEU A 163 0.18 11.32 15.91
CA LEU A 163 -0.33 10.96 14.60
C LEU A 163 -1.66 10.21 14.64
N GLU A 164 -2.11 9.75 15.82
CA GLU A 164 -3.36 9.01 15.98
C GLU A 164 -4.58 9.74 15.40
N PRO A 165 -4.79 11.05 15.63
CA PRO A 165 -5.96 11.74 15.09
C PRO A 165 -6.05 11.69 13.56
N TYR A 166 -4.90 11.71 12.87
CA TYR A 166 -4.86 11.70 11.41
C TYR A 166 -5.19 10.33 10.83
N ILE A 167 -4.87 9.23 11.51
CA ILE A 167 -5.20 7.89 11.00
C ILE A 167 -6.66 7.55 11.30
N VAL A 168 -7.21 8.05 12.40
CA VAL A 168 -8.65 7.99 12.70
C VAL A 168 -9.46 8.75 11.64
N ASP A 169 -9.00 9.93 11.22
CA ASP A 169 -9.62 10.67 10.11
C ASP A 169 -9.63 9.85 8.80
N ILE A 170 -8.52 9.19 8.46
CA ILE A 170 -8.46 8.28 7.30
C ILE A 170 -9.45 7.11 7.44
N GLN A 171 -9.54 6.49 8.62
CA GLN A 171 -10.51 5.40 8.86
C GLN A 171 -11.96 5.88 8.65
N ASN A 172 -12.28 7.08 9.13
CA ASN A 172 -13.61 7.68 8.95
C ASN A 172 -13.91 7.95 7.47
N LYS A 173 -12.95 8.49 6.73
CA LYS A 173 -13.07 8.72 5.28
C LYS A 173 -13.30 7.41 4.53
N ILE A 174 -12.54 6.35 4.82
CA ILE A 174 -12.71 5.02 4.23
C ILE A 174 -14.08 4.41 4.56
N ALA A 175 -14.60 4.68 5.76
CA ALA A 175 -15.87 4.11 6.21
C ALA A 175 -17.08 4.82 5.59
N ASN A 176 -17.03 6.15 5.44
CA ASN A 176 -18.21 6.97 5.24
C ASN A 176 -18.17 7.89 4.01
N GLU A 177 -17.00 8.21 3.47
CA GLU A 177 -16.86 9.25 2.44
C GLU A 177 -16.32 8.70 1.11
N TRP A 178 -15.28 7.87 1.16
CA TRP A 178 -14.58 7.40 -0.03
C TRP A 178 -15.29 6.23 -0.70
N GLU A 179 -15.57 6.36 -1.99
CA GLU A 179 -16.18 5.28 -2.77
C GLU A 179 -15.18 4.16 -3.09
N ASN A 180 -14.01 4.51 -3.62
CA ASN A 180 -12.98 3.54 -3.99
C ASN A 180 -11.63 3.97 -3.42
N THR A 181 -11.25 3.41 -2.27
CA THR A 181 -9.96 3.71 -1.65
C THR A 181 -8.85 2.88 -2.26
N LEU A 182 -7.74 3.52 -2.63
CA LEU A 182 -6.48 2.84 -2.87
C LEU A 182 -5.39 3.40 -1.97
N ARG A 183 -4.32 2.63 -1.81
CA ARG A 183 -3.06 3.16 -1.31
C ARG A 183 -1.95 2.88 -2.30
N ILE A 184 -1.51 3.92 -2.99
CA ILE A 184 -0.53 3.83 -4.08
C ILE A 184 0.82 4.40 -3.65
N GLY A 185 1.89 3.99 -4.33
CA GLY A 185 3.19 4.61 -4.14
C GLY A 185 3.93 4.22 -2.87
N ALA A 186 4.85 5.07 -2.43
CA ALA A 186 5.69 4.89 -1.25
C ALA A 186 5.06 5.57 -0.03
N TRP A 187 4.51 4.75 0.85
CA TRP A 187 3.92 5.18 2.11
C TRP A 187 4.66 4.62 3.35
N THR A 188 5.65 3.75 3.11
CA THR A 188 6.60 3.19 4.07
C THR A 188 7.92 2.95 3.35
N THR A 189 9.03 2.92 4.09
CA THR A 189 10.35 2.51 3.56
C THR A 189 10.47 0.98 3.44
N THR A 190 9.49 0.25 3.97
CA THR A 190 9.48 -1.22 3.97
C THR A 190 9.30 -1.76 2.53
N PRO A 191 10.26 -2.54 1.99
CA PRO A 191 10.29 -2.88 0.55
C PRO A 191 9.09 -3.67 0.00
N TYR A 192 8.37 -4.38 0.87
CA TYR A 192 7.19 -5.18 0.50
C TYR A 192 5.87 -4.50 0.90
N LYS A 193 5.93 -3.27 1.42
CA LYS A 193 4.77 -2.44 1.78
C LYS A 193 3.70 -3.25 2.53
N GLY A 194 2.51 -3.39 1.95
CA GLY A 194 1.40 -4.17 2.50
C GLY A 194 1.11 -5.49 1.76
N ASP A 195 2.03 -5.98 0.92
CA ASP A 195 1.85 -7.23 0.16
C ASP A 195 1.57 -8.44 1.07
N LEU A 196 2.13 -8.41 2.28
CA LEU A 196 2.01 -9.46 3.29
C LEU A 196 0.97 -9.14 4.38
N LEU A 197 0.14 -8.11 4.19
CA LEU A 197 -0.83 -7.61 5.17
C LEU A 197 -1.69 -8.73 5.79
N PHE A 198 -2.14 -9.67 4.96
CA PHE A 198 -2.96 -10.79 5.44
C PHE A 198 -2.27 -11.62 6.51
N PHE A 199 -0.94 -11.78 6.42
CA PHE A 199 -0.17 -12.61 7.33
C PHE A 199 0.25 -11.88 8.61
N TRP A 200 0.06 -10.56 8.70
CA TRP A 200 0.35 -9.80 9.92
C TRP A 200 -0.54 -10.22 11.11
N ARG A 201 -1.72 -10.77 10.81
CA ARG A 201 -2.66 -11.32 11.81
C ARG A 201 -2.47 -12.82 12.08
N ILE A 202 -1.65 -13.53 11.30
CA ILE A 202 -1.44 -14.97 11.47
C ILE A 202 -0.23 -15.18 12.39
N LYS A 203 -0.50 -15.31 13.70
CA LYS A 203 0.52 -15.43 14.75
C LYS A 203 1.60 -16.47 14.42
N GLU A 204 1.19 -17.66 14.00
CA GLU A 204 2.11 -18.77 13.69
C GLU A 204 3.09 -18.43 12.55
N VAL A 205 2.61 -17.78 11.48
CA VAL A 205 3.46 -17.33 10.38
C VAL A 205 4.46 -16.28 10.85
N ARG A 206 4.00 -15.32 11.64
CA ARG A 206 4.86 -14.27 12.20
C ARG A 206 5.92 -14.85 13.13
N GLU A 207 5.53 -15.76 14.01
CA GLU A 207 6.43 -16.39 14.96
C GLU A 207 7.51 -17.21 14.25
N LYS A 208 7.15 -17.98 13.22
CA LYS A 208 8.14 -18.69 12.41
C LYS A 208 9.15 -17.72 11.80
N LEU A 209 8.68 -16.71 11.07
CA LEU A 209 9.56 -15.78 10.37
C LEU A 209 10.43 -14.96 11.32
N LEU A 210 9.89 -14.54 12.47
CA LEU A 210 10.61 -13.75 13.45
C LEU A 210 11.61 -14.58 14.27
N LYS A 211 11.22 -15.77 14.73
CA LYS A 211 12.08 -16.59 15.60
C LYS A 211 13.16 -17.33 14.82
N GLU A 212 12.81 -17.91 13.67
CA GLU A 212 13.77 -18.72 12.88
C GLU A 212 14.66 -17.85 11.99
N PHE A 213 14.14 -16.73 11.47
CA PHE A 213 14.85 -15.94 10.45
C PHE A 213 15.11 -14.48 10.85
N HIS A 214 14.63 -14.03 12.01
CA HIS A 214 14.68 -12.64 12.45
C HIS A 214 14.05 -11.67 11.44
N LEU A 215 12.95 -12.11 10.80
CA LEU A 215 12.21 -11.33 9.82
C LEU A 215 10.86 -10.89 10.41
N ASP A 216 10.70 -9.59 10.65
CA ASP A 216 9.38 -9.00 10.83
C ASP A 216 8.82 -8.61 9.45
N ILE A 217 7.61 -9.10 9.17
CA ILE A 217 6.88 -8.87 7.93
C ILE A 217 5.94 -7.66 8.01
N ARG A 218 5.90 -6.97 9.16
CA ARG A 218 5.14 -5.73 9.32
C ARG A 218 5.98 -4.53 8.86
N PRO A 219 5.34 -3.47 8.35
CA PRO A 219 6.01 -2.20 8.10
C PRO A 219 6.63 -1.69 9.40
N LYS A 220 7.79 -1.06 9.28
CA LYS A 220 8.50 -0.49 10.43
C LYS A 220 8.17 0.98 10.66
N ASP A 221 7.63 1.63 9.63
CA ASP A 221 7.40 3.05 9.61
C ASP A 221 6.22 3.41 8.69
N THR A 222 5.81 4.67 8.79
CA THR A 222 4.93 5.34 7.84
C THR A 222 5.48 6.71 7.49
N LEU A 223 5.08 7.22 6.33
CA LEU A 223 5.52 8.50 5.82
C LEU A 223 4.37 9.51 5.94
N PHE A 224 4.65 10.63 6.60
CA PHE A 224 3.70 11.67 6.93
C PHE A 224 4.09 12.99 6.27
N VAL A 225 3.11 13.78 5.83
CA VAL A 225 3.34 15.10 5.23
C VAL A 225 2.79 16.18 6.16
N PRO A 226 3.62 16.83 7.00
CA PRO A 226 3.16 17.79 8.00
C PRO A 226 2.35 18.95 7.43
N LYS A 227 2.73 19.44 6.24
CA LYS A 227 2.03 20.52 5.55
C LYS A 227 0.55 20.20 5.31
N PHE A 228 0.24 18.95 4.97
CA PHE A 228 -1.11 18.49 4.65
C PHE A 228 -1.78 17.74 5.80
N LYS A 229 -1.04 17.43 6.86
CA LYS A 229 -1.49 16.64 7.99
C LYS A 229 -2.05 15.27 7.58
N GLU A 230 -1.41 14.62 6.61
CA GLU A 230 -1.88 13.39 5.98
C GLU A 230 -0.74 12.38 5.78
N PHE A 231 -1.08 11.08 5.81
CA PHE A 231 -0.15 10.01 5.46
C PHE A 231 -0.10 9.81 3.95
N LEU A 232 1.09 9.49 3.44
CA LEU A 232 1.31 9.31 2.02
C LEU A 232 0.60 8.09 1.45
N GLY A 233 0.26 8.22 0.17
CA GLY A 233 -0.23 7.15 -0.67
C GLY A 233 -1.73 6.91 -0.59
N TRP A 234 -2.43 7.39 0.44
CA TRP A 234 -3.88 7.26 0.53
C TRP A 234 -4.59 8.06 -0.57
N CYS A 235 -5.54 7.43 -1.22
CA CYS A 235 -6.32 8.07 -2.25
C CYS A 235 -7.71 7.50 -2.42
N GLU A 236 -8.57 8.35 -2.96
CA GLU A 236 -9.88 8.00 -3.47
C GLU A 236 -9.85 8.12 -5.00
N TRP A 237 -10.25 7.04 -5.65
CA TRP A 237 -10.52 6.96 -7.08
C TRP A 237 -12.04 7.00 -7.30
N ARG A 238 -12.49 7.72 -8.34
CA ARG A 238 -13.89 7.84 -8.73
C ARG A 238 -14.09 7.25 -10.12
#